data_AF-A0A965FN49-F1
#
_entry.id   AF-A0A965FN49-F1
#
_cell.length_a   1.000
_cell.length_b   1.000
_cell.length_c   1.000
_cell.angle_alpha   90.00
_cell.angle_beta   90.00
_cell.angle_gamma   90.00
#
_symmetry.space_group_name_H-M   'P 1'
#
loop_
_entity.id
_entity.type
_entity.pdbx_description
1 polymer ?
#
loop_
_entity_poly.entity_id
_entity_poly.type
_entity_poly.pdbx_seq_one_letter_code
_entity_poly.pdbx_strand_id
1 'polypeptide(L)'
;TSVPAQALFLLNSEFVAEQAGAVATRLLRWQPQGVSSDEAAMLKERVNVAYWLAYTRPPRESEQSAAAGFFSKFLEGKPVTPALQAAAWTSYCRALFASAEFRQLN
;
A
#
# COMPACT_ATOMS: atom_id res chain seq x y z
N THR A 1 0.65 -1.52 -25.11
CA THR A 1 -0.83 -1.55 -25.05
C THR A 1 -1.24 -2.39 -23.85
N SER A 2 -1.52 -1.77 -22.70
CA SER A 2 -1.99 -2.50 -21.51
C SER A 2 -3.47 -2.85 -21.69
N VAL A 3 -3.77 -4.14 -21.90
CA VAL A 3 -5.16 -4.57 -22.06
C VAL A 3 -5.90 -4.34 -20.73
N PRO A 4 -7.02 -3.59 -20.73
CA PRO A 4 -7.79 -3.24 -19.52
C PRO A 4 -8.18 -4.46 -18.66
N ALA A 5 -8.32 -5.63 -19.28
CA ALA A 5 -8.72 -6.88 -18.64
C ALA A 5 -7.72 -7.38 -17.59
N GLN A 6 -6.42 -7.14 -17.75
CA GLN A 6 -5.39 -7.66 -16.82
C GLN A 6 -5.38 -6.91 -15.49
N ALA A 7 -5.66 -5.60 -15.50
CA ALA A 7 -5.83 -4.80 -14.29
C ALA A 7 -7.11 -5.17 -13.53
N LEU A 8 -8.18 -5.46 -14.28
CA LEU A 8 -9.45 -5.90 -13.70
C LEU A 8 -9.34 -7.30 -13.07
N PHE A 9 -8.62 -8.24 -13.69
CA PHE A 9 -8.42 -9.59 -13.15
C PHE A 9 -7.66 -9.59 -11.82
N LEU A 10 -6.59 -8.79 -11.70
CA LEU A 10 -5.84 -8.68 -10.45
C LEU A 10 -6.63 -7.99 -9.33
N LEU A 11 -7.52 -7.05 -9.67
CA LEU A 11 -8.44 -6.46 -8.69
C LEU A 11 -9.49 -7.46 -8.19
N ASN A 12 -9.90 -8.41 -9.02
CA ASN A 12 -10.93 -9.42 -8.71
C ASN A 12 -10.37 -10.76 -8.20
N SER A 13 -9.05 -10.93 -8.16
CA SER A 13 -8.43 -12.17 -7.69
C SER A 13 -8.41 -12.25 -6.16
N GLU A 14 -9.07 -13.27 -5.60
CA GLU A 14 -9.04 -13.57 -4.15
C GLU A 14 -7.60 -13.80 -3.67
N PHE A 15 -6.79 -14.52 -4.44
CA PHE A 15 -5.38 -14.75 -4.14
C PHE A 15 -4.60 -13.44 -3.97
N VAL A 16 -4.77 -12.47 -4.87
CA VAL A 16 -4.10 -11.16 -4.78
C VAL A 16 -4.56 -10.39 -3.55
N ALA A 17 -5.84 -10.50 -3.17
CA ALA A 17 -6.37 -9.89 -1.96
C ALA A 17 -5.77 -10.51 -0.69
N GLU A 18 -5.63 -11.83 -0.64
CA GLU A 18 -4.99 -12.54 0.48
C GLU A 18 -3.51 -12.16 0.63
N GLN A 19 -2.75 -12.15 -0.47
CA GLN A 19 -1.35 -11.76 -0.45
C GLN A 19 -1.18 -10.29 -0.03
N ALA A 20 -2.05 -9.40 -0.50
CA ALA A 20 -2.05 -8.00 -0.07
C ALA A 20 -2.37 -7.86 1.43
N GLY A 21 -3.27 -8.68 1.97
CA GLY A 21 -3.56 -8.73 3.41
C GLY A 21 -2.37 -9.22 4.24
N ALA A 22 -1.64 -10.22 3.74
CA ALA A 22 -0.42 -10.71 4.40
C ALA A 22 0.68 -9.64 4.42
N VAL A 23 0.89 -8.93 3.31
CA VAL A 23 1.85 -7.82 3.23
C VAL A 23 1.42 -6.65 4.12
N ALA A 24 0.14 -6.29 4.12
CA ALA A 24 -0.41 -5.26 5.01
C ALA A 24 -0.17 -5.59 6.49
N THR A 25 -0.39 -6.85 6.88
CA THR A 25 -0.12 -7.32 8.24
C THR A 25 1.36 -7.18 8.60
N ARG A 26 2.26 -7.54 7.69
CA ARG A 26 3.71 -7.37 7.87
C ARG A 26 4.10 -5.90 8.03
N LEU A 27 3.56 -5.00 7.21
CA LEU A 27 3.81 -3.55 7.27
C LEU A 27 3.29 -2.91 8.57
N LEU A 28 2.13 -3.35 9.05
CA LEU A 28 1.55 -2.85 10.30
C LEU A 28 2.33 -3.30 11.54
N ARG A 29 2.85 -4.53 11.53
CA ARG A 29 3.74 -5.04 12.60
C ARG A 29 5.13 -4.45 12.54
N TRP A 30 5.54 -3.99 11.36
CA TRP A 30 6.82 -3.35 11.19
C TRP A 30 6.84 -2.00 11.92
N GLN A 31 7.73 -1.92 12.88
CA GLN A 31 8.02 -0.71 13.64
C GLN A 31 9.49 -0.36 13.41
N PRO A 32 9.78 0.76 12.74
CA PRO A 32 11.15 1.21 12.60
C PRO A 32 11.73 1.59 13.96
N GLN A 33 12.88 1.02 14.30
CA GLN A 33 13.62 1.44 15.49
C GLN A 33 14.19 2.84 15.24
N GLY A 34 13.89 3.80 16.11
CA GLY A 34 14.44 5.15 16.06
C GLY A 34 13.66 6.18 15.22
N VAL A 35 12.50 5.82 14.65
CA VAL A 35 11.59 6.82 14.06
C VAL A 35 10.75 7.44 15.16
N SER A 36 10.66 8.78 15.13
CA SER A 36 9.84 9.59 16.05
C SER A 36 8.41 9.06 16.13
N SER A 37 7.73 9.23 17.26
CA SER A 37 6.32 8.84 17.47
C SER A 37 5.31 9.62 16.60
N ASP A 38 5.79 10.29 15.54
CA ASP A 38 4.99 11.02 14.57
C ASP A 38 4.37 10.04 13.56
N GLU A 39 3.03 10.02 13.53
CA GLU A 39 2.24 9.19 12.63
C GLU A 39 2.56 9.44 11.15
N ALA A 40 2.87 10.68 10.78
CA ALA A 40 3.20 11.03 9.39
C ALA A 40 4.56 10.46 8.97
N ALA A 41 5.55 10.47 9.88
CA ALA A 41 6.86 9.85 9.64
C ALA A 41 6.73 8.32 9.55
N MET A 42 5.94 7.71 10.43
CA MET A 42 5.66 6.27 10.38
C MET A 42 4.93 5.86 9.09
N LEU A 43 3.98 6.67 8.63
CA LEU A 43 3.27 6.42 7.37
C LEU A 43 4.25 6.45 6.18
N LYS A 44 5.10 7.49 6.12
CA LYS A 44 6.09 7.62 5.04
C LYS A 44 6.99 6.41 4.96
N GLU A 45 7.49 5.97 6.10
CA GLU A 45 8.42 4.86 6.15
C GLU A 45 7.74 3.51 5.82
N ARG A 46 6.51 3.27 6.29
CA ARG A 46 5.76 2.08 5.89
C ARG A 46 5.47 2.05 4.39
N VAL A 47 5.18 3.20 3.78
CA VAL A 47 5.04 3.31 2.32
C VAL A 47 6.36 2.99 1.61
N ASN A 48 7.49 3.47 2.13
CA ASN A 48 8.81 3.14 1.59
C ASN A 48 9.06 1.62 1.59
N VAL A 49 8.80 0.94 2.71
CA VAL A 49 8.90 -0.52 2.81
C VAL A 49 7.94 -1.22 1.83
N ALA A 50 6.70 -0.73 1.68
CA ALA A 50 5.74 -1.28 0.73
C ALA A 50 6.24 -1.22 -0.72
N TYR A 51 6.89 -0.11 -1.09
CA TYR A 51 7.50 0.08 -2.41
C TYR A 51 8.70 -0.84 -2.64
N TRP A 52 9.55 -1.06 -1.64
CA TRP A 52 10.63 -2.05 -1.74
C TRP A 52 10.10 -3.46 -1.91
N LEU A 53 9.04 -3.83 -1.19
CA LEU A 53 8.42 -5.15 -1.29
C LEU A 53 7.71 -5.37 -2.63
N ALA A 54 7.09 -4.33 -3.20
CA ALA A 54 6.33 -4.44 -4.44
C ALA A 54 7.16 -4.20 -5.70
N TYR A 55 8.04 -3.22 -5.70
CA TYR A 55 8.74 -2.72 -6.91
C TYR A 55 10.25 -2.75 -6.81
N THR A 56 10.83 -3.21 -5.69
CA THR A 56 12.29 -3.25 -5.49
C THR A 56 13.01 -1.91 -5.69
N ARG A 57 12.32 -0.79 -5.41
CA ARG A 57 12.85 0.57 -5.47
C ARG A 57 12.18 1.45 -4.41
N PRO A 58 12.77 2.59 -4.02
CA PRO A 58 12.09 3.55 -3.16
C PRO A 58 10.96 4.29 -3.93
N PRO A 59 9.94 4.81 -3.21
CA PRO A 59 8.93 5.67 -3.80
C PRO A 59 9.52 7.02 -4.21
N ARG A 60 8.98 7.60 -5.29
CA ARG A 60 9.22 9.00 -5.68
C ARG A 60 8.42 9.93 -4.78
N GLU A 61 8.81 11.21 -4.70
CA GLU A 61 8.08 12.19 -3.87
C GLU A 61 6.60 12.33 -4.25
N SER A 62 6.28 12.28 -5.55
CA SER A 62 4.91 12.30 -6.05
C SER A 62 4.09 11.09 -5.60
N GLU A 63 4.73 9.92 -5.53
CA GLU A 63 4.12 8.67 -5.08
C GLU A 63 3.89 8.68 -3.57
N GLN A 64 4.85 9.23 -2.82
CA GLN A 64 4.73 9.44 -1.39
C GLN A 64 3.57 10.39 -1.05
N SER A 65 3.41 11.46 -1.82
CA SER A 65 2.30 12.40 -1.68
C SER A 65 0.96 11.75 -2.06
N ALA A 66 0.91 10.99 -3.15
CA ALA A 66 -0.28 10.26 -3.55
C ALA A 66 -0.72 9.23 -2.48
N ALA A 67 0.24 8.55 -1.85
CA ALA A 67 -0.03 7.64 -0.75
C ALA A 67 -0.66 8.37 0.44
N ALA A 68 -0.11 9.50 0.87
CA ALA A 68 -0.68 10.30 1.94
C ALA A 68 -2.12 10.75 1.60
N GLY A 69 -2.36 11.19 0.36
CA GLY A 69 -3.70 11.53 -0.12
C GLY A 69 -4.66 10.35 -0.13
N PHE A 70 -4.20 9.15 -0.49
CA PHE A 70 -4.99 7.92 -0.42
C PHE A 70 -5.45 7.62 1.01
N PHE A 71 -4.53 7.60 1.97
CA PHE A 71 -4.86 7.29 3.37
C PHE A 71 -5.75 8.36 4.00
N SER A 72 -5.52 9.63 3.70
CA SER A 72 -6.39 10.72 4.15
C SER A 72 -7.83 10.53 3.67
N LYS A 73 -8.05 10.26 2.37
CA LYS A 73 -9.38 9.98 1.81
C LYS A 73 -10.00 8.69 2.32
N PHE A 74 -9.19 7.66 2.55
CA PHE A 74 -9.70 6.36 3.00
C PHE A 74 -10.26 6.41 4.43
N LEU A 75 -9.60 7.21 5.29
CA LEU A 75 -9.92 7.39 6.70
C LEU A 75 -10.89 8.54 6.97
N GLU A 76 -11.15 9.40 5.98
CA GLU A 76 -12.03 10.56 6.10
C GLU A 76 -13.42 10.17 6.64
N GLY A 77 -13.86 10.86 7.70
CA GLY A 77 -15.17 10.64 8.31
C GLY A 77 -15.35 9.31 9.05
N LYS A 78 -14.28 8.53 9.25
CA LYS A 78 -14.33 7.22 9.93
C LYS A 78 -13.47 7.19 11.20
N PRO A 79 -13.91 6.49 12.26
CA PRO A 79 -13.08 6.29 13.43
C PRO A 79 -11.87 5.41 13.08
N VAL A 80 -10.67 5.85 13.50
CA VAL A 80 -9.43 5.10 13.29
C VAL A 80 -9.42 3.87 14.20
N THR A 81 -9.92 2.75 13.67
CA THR A 81 -9.87 1.45 14.33
C THR A 81 -8.75 0.60 13.74
N PRO A 82 -8.19 -0.37 14.51
CA PRO A 82 -7.20 -1.31 13.97
C PRO A 82 -7.69 -2.07 12.73
N ALA A 83 -8.99 -2.41 12.70
CA ALA A 83 -9.62 -3.06 11.56
C ALA A 83 -9.65 -2.14 10.32
N LEU A 84 -9.97 -0.84 10.51
CA LEU A 84 -9.95 0.13 9.42
C LEU A 84 -8.53 0.37 8.89
N GLN A 85 -7.53 0.44 9.77
CA GLN A 85 -6.13 0.54 9.36
C GLN A 85 -5.69 -0.68 8.56
N ALA A 86 -6.02 -1.90 9.01
CA ALA A 86 -5.73 -3.13 8.27
C ALA A 86 -6.40 -3.14 6.88
N ALA A 87 -7.65 -2.69 6.79
CA ALA A 87 -8.37 -2.56 5.52
C ALA A 87 -7.72 -1.52 4.59
N ALA A 88 -7.31 -0.37 5.12
CA ALA A 88 -6.63 0.68 4.35
C ALA A 88 -5.31 0.17 3.75
N TRP A 89 -4.47 -0.47 4.56
CA TRP A 89 -3.20 -1.04 4.10
C TRP A 89 -3.39 -2.19 3.11
N THR A 90 -4.39 -3.05 3.34
CA THR A 90 -4.72 -4.14 2.40
C THR A 90 -5.15 -3.56 1.05
N SER A 91 -6.02 -2.55 1.04
CA SER A 91 -6.46 -1.86 -0.17
C SER A 91 -5.30 -1.17 -0.90
N TYR A 92 -4.40 -0.53 -0.15
CA TYR A 92 -3.19 0.09 -0.69
C TYR A 92 -2.25 -0.93 -1.35
N CYS A 93 -1.93 -2.04 -0.67
CA CYS A 93 -1.10 -3.12 -1.23
C CYS A 93 -1.74 -3.73 -2.50
N ARG A 94 -3.06 -3.92 -2.52
CA ARG A 94 -3.78 -4.36 -3.73
C ARG A 94 -3.62 -3.37 -4.88
N ALA A 95 -3.70 -2.06 -4.59
CA ALA A 95 -3.49 -1.03 -5.60
C ALA A 95 -2.06 -1.05 -6.16
N LEU A 96 -1.05 -1.30 -5.32
CA LEU A 96 0.34 -1.47 -5.77
C LEU A 96 0.49 -2.69 -6.69
N PHE A 97 -0.05 -3.85 -6.31
CA PHE A 97 0.02 -5.07 -7.15
C PHE A 97 -0.77 -4.93 -8.46
N ALA A 98 -1.87 -4.18 -8.43
CA ALA A 98 -2.68 -3.91 -9.61
C ALA A 98 -2.11 -2.78 -10.50
N SER A 99 -1.02 -2.13 -10.10
CA SER A 99 -0.41 -1.08 -10.90
C SER A 99 0.27 -1.65 -12.15
N ALA A 100 0.43 -0.80 -13.18
CA ALA A 100 1.16 -1.19 -14.38
C ALA A 100 2.64 -1.45 -14.09
N GLU A 101 3.23 -0.77 -13.10
CA GLU A 101 4.63 -0.93 -12.73
C GLU A 101 4.92 -2.32 -12.12
N PHE A 102 4.01 -2.89 -11.31
CA PHE A 102 4.16 -4.28 -10.83
C PHE A 102 4.15 -5.28 -11.99
N ARG A 103 3.22 -5.07 -12.94
CA ARG A 103 3.05 -5.95 -14.10
C ARG A 103 4.17 -5.84 -15.12
N GLN A 104 4.96 -4.76 -15.09
CA GLN A 104 6.01 -4.45 -16.05
C GLN A 104 7.41 -4.53 -15.43
N LEU A 105 7.58 -5.26 -14.32
CA LEU A 105 8.90 -5.79 -13.93
C LEU A 105 9.36 -6.77 -15.03
N ASN A 106 9.92 -6.22 -16.11
CA ASN A 106 10.67 -6.87 -17.18
C ASN A 106 12.07 -6.25 -17.20
#